data_AF-S8CNS2-F1
#
_entry.id   AF-S8CNS2-F1
#
_cell.length_a   1.000
_cell.length_b   1.000
_cell.length_c   1.000
_cell.angle_alpha   90.00
_cell.angle_beta   90.00
_cell.angle_gamma   90.00
#
_symmetry.space_group_name_H-M   'P 1'
#
loop_
_entity.id
_entity.type
_entity.pdbx_description
1 polymer ?
#
loop_
_entity_poly.entity_id
_entity_poly.type
_entity_poly.pdbx_seq_one_letter_code
_entity_poly.pdbx_strand_id
1 'polypeptide(L)'
;VGTAVSEITHLIFCTSSCIEMPGADCRLAKLLGLHPSVRRFLIFGQGCNGGATVLRLAKDVAENNAGARVLVVSVENMLCMFRGPGDDDMENLVGQALFGDGAGAAIVGSELVADVERSIFDLSWARQTLLPNSEGLITCQLREVGLIVRMLKSVPDLISENIDDCLREAFEPLGISDWNSIFWVCHPGGRAILDKIQAKLRLQPENLRVTRQVLAENRNMASVCVFFVMDEMRKSSADRRLKTTGEGLEWGVVFGFEPGLTVETLIIRSV
;
A
#
# COMPACT_ATOMS: atom_id res chain seq x y z
N VAL A 1 -20.86 7.46 -11.61
CA VAL A 1 -20.09 8.20 -12.65
C VAL A 1 -18.83 7.41 -12.89
N GLY A 2 -18.46 7.18 -14.15
CA GLY A 2 -17.29 6.37 -14.51
C GLY A 2 -17.11 6.36 -16.02
N THR A 3 -15.90 6.08 -16.47
CA THR A 3 -15.52 5.97 -17.88
C THR A 3 -15.70 4.54 -18.37
N ALA A 4 -15.64 4.34 -19.70
CA ALA A 4 -15.71 3.02 -20.29
C ALA A 4 -14.43 2.22 -20.00
N VAL A 5 -14.54 0.89 -19.91
CA VAL A 5 -13.38 -0.01 -19.72
C VAL A 5 -12.36 0.13 -20.86
N SER A 6 -12.80 0.53 -22.05
CA SER A 6 -11.95 0.83 -23.21
C SER A 6 -10.98 1.99 -22.99
N GLU A 7 -11.26 2.88 -22.04
CA GLU A 7 -10.40 4.03 -21.72
C GLU A 7 -9.16 3.64 -20.91
N ILE A 8 -9.11 2.41 -20.36
CA ILE A 8 -7.94 1.93 -19.61
C ILE A 8 -6.78 1.70 -20.59
N THR A 9 -5.71 2.48 -20.42
CA THR A 9 -4.52 2.42 -21.28
C THR A 9 -3.40 1.56 -20.69
N HIS A 10 -3.35 1.47 -19.36
CA HIS A 10 -2.34 0.69 -18.64
C HIS A 10 -2.97 -0.15 -17.53
N LEU A 11 -2.35 -1.29 -17.24
CA LEU A 11 -2.67 -2.15 -16.11
C LEU A 11 -1.40 -2.43 -15.30
N ILE A 12 -1.41 -2.09 -14.01
CA ILE A 12 -0.38 -2.48 -13.05
C ILE A 12 -1.00 -3.50 -12.11
N PHE A 13 -0.51 -4.73 -12.15
CA PHE A 13 -0.98 -5.82 -11.30
C PHE A 13 0.10 -6.17 -10.27
N CYS A 14 -0.23 -6.16 -8.98
CA CYS A 14 0.66 -6.52 -7.89
C CYS A 14 0.16 -7.77 -7.15
N THR A 15 1.06 -8.72 -6.94
CA THR A 15 0.81 -9.88 -6.07
C THR A 15 2.11 -10.51 -5.60
N SER A 16 2.09 -11.10 -4.42
CA SER A 16 3.15 -11.97 -3.90
C SER A 16 2.69 -13.42 -3.80
N SER A 17 1.45 -13.70 -4.20
CA SER A 17 0.74 -14.94 -3.92
C SER A 17 0.79 -15.96 -5.05
N CYS A 18 1.07 -15.54 -6.29
CA CYS A 18 1.09 -16.44 -7.45
C CYS A 18 2.12 -16.01 -8.50
N ILE A 19 2.92 -16.98 -8.97
CA ILE A 19 3.80 -16.83 -10.14
C ILE A 19 3.24 -17.70 -11.25
N GLU A 20 2.89 -17.08 -12.38
CA GLU A 20 2.44 -17.79 -13.58
C GLU A 20 2.94 -17.09 -14.85
N MET A 21 3.10 -17.85 -15.93
CA MET A 21 3.37 -17.34 -17.27
C MET A 21 2.38 -17.96 -18.26
N PRO A 22 1.46 -17.18 -18.88
CA PRO A 22 1.25 -15.73 -18.69
C PRO A 22 0.76 -15.36 -17.29
N GLY A 23 1.12 -14.15 -16.83
CA GLY A 23 0.83 -13.68 -15.48
C GLY A 23 -0.64 -13.33 -15.21
N ALA A 24 -0.93 -13.01 -13.95
CA ALA A 24 -2.26 -12.61 -13.50
C ALA A 24 -2.76 -11.34 -14.20
N ASP A 25 -1.87 -10.47 -14.64
CA ASP A 25 -2.16 -9.29 -15.45
C ASP A 25 -2.74 -9.66 -16.82
N CYS A 26 -2.23 -10.70 -17.49
CA CYS A 26 -2.84 -11.25 -18.73
C CYS A 26 -4.25 -11.77 -18.47
N ARG A 27 -4.42 -12.55 -17.40
CA ARG A 27 -5.71 -13.14 -17.02
C ARG A 27 -6.74 -12.06 -16.73
N LEU A 28 -6.36 -11.06 -15.93
CA LEU A 28 -7.25 -9.96 -15.58
C LEU A 28 -7.63 -9.13 -16.82
N ALA A 29 -6.67 -8.79 -17.67
CA ALA A 29 -6.94 -8.04 -18.89
C ALA A 29 -7.97 -8.75 -19.78
N LYS A 30 -7.87 -10.08 -19.90
CA LYS A 30 -8.84 -10.90 -20.64
C LYS A 30 -10.21 -10.95 -19.95
N LEU A 31 -10.25 -11.12 -18.63
CA LEU A 31 -11.49 -11.19 -17.85
C LEU A 31 -12.29 -9.89 -17.92
N LEU A 32 -11.60 -8.74 -17.89
CA LEU A 32 -12.23 -7.43 -17.99
C LEU A 32 -12.51 -6.99 -19.43
N GLY A 33 -12.05 -7.75 -20.43
CA GLY A 33 -12.17 -7.35 -21.83
C GLY A 33 -11.41 -6.06 -22.16
N LEU A 34 -10.25 -5.85 -21.53
CA LEU A 34 -9.40 -4.68 -21.82
C LEU A 34 -8.94 -4.71 -23.27
N HIS A 35 -8.65 -3.53 -23.82
CA HIS A 35 -8.12 -3.41 -25.17
C HIS A 35 -6.84 -4.28 -25.32
N PRO A 36 -6.65 -5.05 -26.41
CA PRO A 36 -5.49 -5.93 -26.57
C PRO A 36 -4.12 -5.23 -26.46
N SER A 37 -4.07 -3.94 -26.79
CA SER A 37 -2.87 -3.11 -26.67
C SER A 37 -2.68 -2.45 -25.29
N VAL A 38 -3.45 -2.84 -24.26
CA VAL A 38 -3.24 -2.37 -22.89
C VAL A 38 -1.81 -2.68 -22.45
N ARG A 39 -1.10 -1.66 -21.96
CA ARG A 39 0.29 -1.79 -21.52
C ARG A 39 0.30 -2.32 -20.10
N ARG A 40 0.97 -3.46 -19.88
CA ARG A 40 0.87 -4.20 -18.62
C ARG A 40 2.20 -4.23 -17.87
N PHE A 41 2.11 -4.04 -16.56
CA PHE A 41 3.20 -4.27 -15.62
C PHE A 41 2.74 -5.30 -14.59
N LEU A 42 3.46 -6.41 -14.49
CA LEU A 42 3.27 -7.38 -13.40
C LEU A 42 4.36 -7.14 -12.36
N ILE A 43 3.94 -6.71 -11.17
CA ILE A 43 4.78 -6.48 -10.01
C ILE A 43 4.64 -7.70 -9.11
N PHE A 44 5.60 -8.62 -9.21
CA PHE A 44 5.61 -9.84 -8.42
C PHE A 44 6.60 -9.75 -7.25
N GLY A 45 6.19 -10.22 -6.08
CA GLY A 45 7.09 -10.46 -4.94
C GLY A 45 7.50 -9.22 -4.14
N GLN A 46 6.75 -8.11 -4.24
CA GLN A 46 7.00 -6.89 -3.45
C GLN A 46 6.42 -6.94 -2.01
N GLY A 47 5.71 -8.01 -1.65
CA GLY A 47 5.15 -8.18 -0.31
C GLY A 47 4.26 -7.03 0.15
N CYS A 48 4.39 -6.68 1.43
CA CYS A 48 3.55 -5.71 2.12
C CYS A 48 3.67 -4.25 1.63
N ASN A 49 4.74 -3.92 0.92
CA ASN A 49 5.00 -2.59 0.36
C ASN A 49 4.42 -2.39 -1.04
N GLY A 50 4.03 -3.49 -1.70
CA GLY A 50 3.62 -3.49 -3.10
C GLY A 50 2.53 -2.48 -3.43
N GLY A 51 1.62 -2.19 -2.49
CA GLY A 51 0.57 -1.19 -2.67
C GLY A 51 1.09 0.23 -2.85
N ALA A 52 2.08 0.65 -2.06
CA ALA A 52 2.71 1.96 -2.19
C ALA A 52 3.58 2.01 -3.47
N THR A 53 4.31 0.93 -3.77
CA THR A 53 5.12 0.81 -4.98
C THR A 53 4.29 0.94 -6.26
N VAL A 54 3.11 0.29 -6.35
CA VAL A 54 2.26 0.43 -7.53
C VAL A 54 1.65 1.81 -7.67
N LEU A 55 1.38 2.52 -6.56
CA LEU A 55 0.94 3.91 -6.61
C LEU A 55 2.04 4.83 -7.14
N ARG A 56 3.29 4.62 -6.69
CA ARG A 56 4.46 5.34 -7.22
C ARG A 56 4.64 5.09 -8.73
N LEU A 57 4.58 3.83 -9.17
CA LEU A 57 4.67 3.51 -10.58
C LEU A 57 3.50 4.08 -11.39
N ALA A 58 2.29 4.04 -10.85
CA ALA A 58 1.11 4.60 -11.50
C ALA A 58 1.19 6.11 -11.66
N LYS A 59 1.77 6.83 -10.68
CA LYS A 59 2.05 8.27 -10.79
C LYS A 59 2.92 8.56 -12.00
N ASP A 60 4.09 7.92 -12.10
CA ASP A 60 5.02 8.14 -13.23
C ASP A 60 4.37 7.81 -14.58
N VAL A 61 3.63 6.70 -14.65
CA VAL A 61 2.94 6.28 -15.87
C VAL A 61 1.85 7.28 -16.26
N ALA A 62 1.03 7.73 -15.31
CA ALA A 62 -0.07 8.66 -15.57
C ALA A 62 0.43 10.06 -15.95
N GLU A 63 1.48 10.56 -15.30
CA GLU A 63 2.02 11.90 -15.56
C GLU A 63 2.82 11.97 -16.86
N ASN A 64 3.52 10.88 -17.23
CA ASN A 64 4.34 10.85 -18.44
C ASN A 64 3.57 10.42 -19.71
N ASN A 65 2.27 10.12 -19.60
CA ASN A 65 1.43 9.74 -20.74
C ASN A 65 0.10 10.52 -20.70
N ALA A 66 -0.01 11.57 -21.54
CA ALA A 66 -1.24 12.37 -21.64
C ALA A 66 -2.48 11.50 -21.89
N GLY A 67 -3.58 11.80 -21.20
CA GLY A 67 -4.82 11.02 -21.26
C GLY A 67 -4.77 9.60 -20.69
N ALA A 68 -3.65 9.15 -20.09
CA ALA A 68 -3.58 7.78 -19.57
C ALA A 68 -4.55 7.54 -18.39
N ARG A 69 -5.14 6.35 -18.38
CA ARG A 69 -5.88 5.79 -17.24
C ARG A 69 -5.25 4.46 -16.87
N VAL A 70 -4.65 4.44 -15.69
CA VAL A 70 -3.91 3.30 -15.17
C VAL A 70 -4.82 2.55 -14.21
N LEU A 71 -5.22 1.34 -14.57
CA LEU A 71 -5.85 0.41 -13.65
C LEU A 71 -4.75 -0.21 -12.77
N VAL A 72 -4.76 0.12 -11.49
CA VAL A 72 -3.89 -0.47 -10.49
C VAL A 72 -4.68 -1.52 -9.74
N VAL A 73 -4.13 -2.73 -9.62
CA VAL A 73 -4.76 -3.85 -8.91
C VAL A 73 -3.73 -4.54 -8.04
N SER A 74 -4.07 -4.76 -6.78
CA SER A 74 -3.31 -5.59 -5.85
C SER A 74 -4.17 -6.75 -5.39
N VAL A 75 -3.64 -7.97 -5.45
CA VAL A 75 -4.35 -9.18 -4.98
C VAL A 75 -3.40 -10.03 -4.16
N GLU A 76 -3.82 -10.39 -2.96
CA GLU A 76 -3.04 -11.23 -2.06
C GLU A 76 -3.93 -12.29 -1.42
N ASN A 77 -3.39 -13.49 -1.26
CA ASN A 77 -4.03 -14.57 -0.52
C ASN A 77 -2.98 -15.38 0.26
N MET A 78 -3.43 -16.03 1.32
CA MET A 78 -2.57 -16.79 2.22
C MET A 78 -2.21 -18.18 1.69
N LEU A 79 -2.72 -18.61 0.53
CA LEU A 79 -2.60 -20.02 0.08
C LEU A 79 -1.14 -20.46 -0.01
N CYS A 80 -0.25 -19.61 -0.51
CA CYS A 80 1.17 -19.96 -0.64
C CYS A 80 1.90 -19.96 0.71
N MET A 81 1.37 -19.32 1.76
CA MET A 81 2.01 -19.18 3.08
C MET A 81 1.39 -20.08 4.16
N PHE A 82 0.21 -20.66 3.91
CA PHE A 82 -0.51 -21.44 4.91
C PHE A 82 0.22 -22.75 5.21
N ARG A 83 0.61 -22.93 6.48
CA ARG A 83 1.29 -24.15 6.94
C ARG A 83 1.03 -24.40 8.42
N GLY A 84 1.06 -25.68 8.81
CA GLY A 84 0.86 -26.11 10.19
C GLY A 84 1.92 -25.54 11.15
N PRO A 85 1.64 -25.54 12.46
CA PRO A 85 2.61 -25.11 13.47
C PRO A 85 3.82 -26.06 13.52
N GLY A 86 4.97 -25.54 13.92
CA GLY A 86 6.14 -26.32 14.31
C GLY A 86 6.62 -25.85 15.68
N ASP A 87 7.10 -26.78 16.51
CA ASP A 87 7.41 -26.51 17.93
C ASP A 87 8.46 -25.39 18.12
N ASP A 88 9.38 -25.24 17.16
CA ASP A 88 10.45 -24.22 17.17
C ASP A 88 10.23 -23.08 16.14
N ASP A 89 9.02 -22.94 15.55
CA ASP A 89 8.73 -21.94 14.51
C ASP A 89 7.63 -20.94 14.96
N MET A 90 7.90 -20.21 16.03
CA MET A 90 7.00 -19.16 16.53
C MET A 90 6.78 -18.02 15.53
N GLU A 91 7.76 -17.76 14.65
CA GLU A 91 7.63 -16.77 13.58
C GLU A 91 6.55 -17.17 12.57
N ASN A 92 6.44 -18.46 12.23
CA ASN A 92 5.33 -18.96 11.44
C ASN A 92 3.99 -18.64 12.06
N LEU A 93 3.82 -18.92 13.36
CA LEU A 93 2.56 -18.68 14.07
C LEU A 93 2.14 -17.21 14.03
N VAL A 94 3.09 -16.28 14.11
CA VAL A 94 2.82 -14.85 13.91
C VAL A 94 2.24 -14.60 12.52
N GLY A 95 2.87 -15.14 11.47
CA GLY A 95 2.36 -15.05 10.10
C GLY A 95 0.96 -15.64 9.92
N GLN A 96 0.72 -16.85 10.45
CA GLN A 96 -0.57 -17.53 10.36
C GLN A 96 -1.70 -16.75 11.09
N ALA A 97 -1.37 -16.02 12.15
CA ALA A 97 -2.35 -15.18 12.86
C ALA A 97 -2.56 -13.81 12.20
N LEU A 98 -1.57 -13.32 11.46
CA LEU A 98 -1.50 -11.95 10.98
C LEU A 98 -2.03 -11.77 9.56
N PHE A 99 -1.71 -12.66 8.63
CA PHE A 99 -2.06 -12.43 7.22
C PHE A 99 -3.56 -12.67 6.95
N GLY A 100 -4.04 -12.13 5.84
CA GLY A 100 -5.40 -12.32 5.33
C GLY A 100 -5.45 -12.19 3.82
N ASP A 101 -6.61 -12.51 3.24
CA ASP A 101 -6.86 -12.47 1.80
C ASP A 101 -7.55 -11.16 1.41
N GLY A 102 -7.20 -10.60 0.27
CA GLY A 102 -7.82 -9.36 -0.21
C GLY A 102 -7.50 -9.01 -1.66
N ALA A 103 -8.32 -8.13 -2.22
CA ALA A 103 -8.05 -7.48 -3.49
C ALA A 103 -8.44 -6.00 -3.41
N GLY A 104 -7.55 -5.12 -3.87
CA GLY A 104 -7.75 -3.67 -3.92
C GLY A 104 -7.46 -3.15 -5.31
N ALA A 105 -8.21 -2.15 -5.77
CA ALA A 105 -8.00 -1.55 -7.07
C ALA A 105 -8.23 -0.03 -7.05
N ALA A 106 -7.52 0.68 -7.91
CA ALA A 106 -7.66 2.11 -8.12
C ALA A 106 -7.49 2.45 -9.60
N ILE A 107 -8.13 3.53 -10.04
CA ILE A 107 -7.84 4.17 -11.32
C ILE A 107 -7.01 5.41 -11.05
N VAL A 108 -5.84 5.51 -11.69
CA VAL A 108 -4.92 6.65 -11.56
C VAL A 108 -4.80 7.37 -12.90
N GLY A 109 -4.85 8.70 -12.87
CA GLY A 109 -4.74 9.59 -14.03
C GLY A 109 -4.32 10.99 -13.58
N SER A 110 -3.76 11.78 -14.50
CA SER A 110 -3.20 13.13 -14.24
C SER A 110 -4.12 14.28 -14.69
N GLU A 111 -4.99 14.03 -15.68
CA GLU A 111 -5.87 15.03 -16.30
C GLU A 111 -7.32 14.61 -16.13
N LEU A 112 -8.02 15.13 -15.11
CA LEU A 112 -9.43 14.82 -14.87
C LEU A 112 -10.30 15.27 -16.04
N VAL A 113 -11.16 14.37 -16.53
CA VAL A 113 -12.24 14.74 -17.44
C VAL A 113 -13.32 15.43 -16.63
N ALA A 114 -13.47 16.74 -16.84
CA ALA A 114 -14.48 17.56 -16.17
C ALA A 114 -15.87 16.92 -16.25
N ASP A 115 -16.62 17.01 -15.15
CA ASP A 115 -17.99 16.47 -14.97
C ASP A 115 -18.14 14.94 -15.07
N VAL A 116 -17.09 14.20 -15.48
CA VAL A 116 -17.08 12.73 -15.58
C VAL A 116 -16.25 12.11 -14.47
N GLU A 117 -15.08 12.68 -14.19
CA GLU A 117 -14.13 12.12 -13.24
C GLU A 117 -14.04 12.99 -11.98
N ARG A 118 -13.84 12.32 -10.85
CA ARG A 118 -13.61 12.97 -9.56
C ARG A 118 -12.39 12.32 -8.93
N SER A 119 -11.35 13.13 -8.68
CA SER A 119 -10.23 12.67 -7.87
C SER A 119 -10.74 12.34 -6.45
N ILE A 120 -10.00 11.48 -5.77
CA ILE A 120 -10.20 11.16 -4.35
C ILE A 120 -8.97 11.59 -3.56
N PHE A 121 -7.80 11.33 -4.12
CA PHE A 121 -6.51 11.77 -3.60
C PHE A 121 -5.59 12.07 -4.78
N ASP A 122 -4.76 13.11 -4.63
CA ASP A 122 -3.73 13.44 -5.61
C ASP A 122 -2.37 12.92 -5.10
N LEU A 123 -1.62 12.23 -5.96
CA LEU A 123 -0.29 11.72 -5.65
C LEU A 123 0.76 12.81 -5.93
N SER A 124 1.28 13.48 -4.90
CA SER A 124 2.17 14.64 -5.08
C SER A 124 3.63 14.23 -5.24
N TRP A 125 4.11 13.30 -4.42
CA TRP A 125 5.51 12.92 -4.35
C TRP A 125 5.64 11.46 -3.90
N ALA A 126 6.70 10.77 -4.32
CA ALA A 126 6.95 9.39 -3.95
C ALA A 126 8.45 9.09 -3.86
N ARG A 127 8.86 8.27 -2.89
CA ARG A 127 10.22 7.78 -2.73
C ARG A 127 10.25 6.42 -2.06
N GLN A 128 11.29 5.66 -2.41
CA GLN A 128 11.66 4.41 -1.76
C GLN A 128 13.01 4.56 -1.08
N THR A 129 13.14 4.03 0.14
CA THR A 129 14.41 4.03 0.90
C THR A 129 14.65 2.66 1.53
N LEU A 130 15.88 2.16 1.42
CA LEU A 130 16.35 0.98 2.16
C LEU A 130 16.88 1.42 3.52
N LEU A 131 16.38 0.83 4.60
CA LEU A 131 16.84 1.18 5.95
C LEU A 131 18.22 0.57 6.23
N PRO A 132 19.11 1.27 6.97
CA PRO A 132 20.42 0.72 7.32
C PRO A 132 20.29 -0.46 8.29
N ASN A 133 21.23 -1.41 8.22
CA ASN A 133 21.34 -2.59 9.11
C ASN A 133 20.05 -3.42 9.18
N SER A 134 19.43 -3.62 8.03
CA SER A 134 18.09 -4.21 7.93
C SER A 134 18.06 -5.57 7.25
N GLU A 135 19.23 -6.06 6.85
CA GLU A 135 19.39 -7.34 6.14
C GLU A 135 18.83 -8.50 6.96
N GLY A 136 17.99 -9.31 6.33
CA GLY A 136 17.44 -10.52 6.93
C GLY A 136 16.36 -10.29 7.99
N LEU A 137 16.02 -9.05 8.33
CA LEU A 137 14.96 -8.76 9.32
C LEU A 137 13.59 -9.25 8.87
N ILE A 138 13.32 -9.15 7.57
CA ILE A 138 12.16 -9.79 6.94
C ILE A 138 12.67 -10.53 5.70
N THR A 139 12.37 -11.81 5.61
CA THR A 139 12.70 -12.62 4.44
C THR A 139 11.49 -13.41 3.97
N CYS A 140 11.34 -13.50 2.65
CA CYS A 140 10.31 -14.29 1.98
C CYS A 140 11.02 -15.25 1.03
N GLN A 141 10.88 -16.56 1.25
CA GLN A 141 11.53 -17.58 0.45
C GLN A 141 10.51 -18.54 -0.14
N LEU A 142 10.38 -18.54 -1.47
CA LEU A 142 9.58 -19.54 -2.17
C LEU A 142 10.34 -20.87 -2.22
N ARG A 143 9.72 -21.92 -1.67
CA ARG A 143 10.24 -23.29 -1.60
C ARG A 143 9.16 -24.27 -2.08
N GLU A 144 9.51 -25.55 -2.17
CA GLU A 144 8.55 -26.62 -2.51
C GLU A 144 7.36 -26.69 -1.53
N VAL A 145 7.58 -26.28 -0.28
CA VAL A 145 6.56 -26.19 0.76
C VAL A 145 5.74 -24.89 0.73
N GLY A 146 5.88 -24.08 -0.32
CA GLY A 146 5.28 -22.76 -0.45
C GLY A 146 6.21 -21.62 -0.03
N LEU A 147 5.63 -20.47 0.27
CA LEU A 147 6.29 -19.24 0.66
C LEU A 147 6.56 -19.22 2.17
N ILE A 148 7.83 -19.29 2.55
CA ILE A 148 8.27 -19.19 3.94
C ILE A 148 8.57 -17.73 4.24
N VAL A 149 7.75 -17.13 5.11
CA VAL A 149 7.96 -15.77 5.64
C VAL A 149 8.61 -15.86 7.02
N ARG A 150 9.70 -15.13 7.21
CA ARG A 150 10.37 -14.94 8.50
C ARG A 150 10.45 -13.46 8.82
N MET A 151 10.15 -13.12 10.07
CA MET A 151 10.08 -11.74 10.57
C MET A 151 10.70 -11.68 11.95
N LEU A 152 11.81 -10.96 12.08
CA LEU A 152 12.47 -10.76 13.36
C LEU A 152 11.73 -9.74 14.22
N LYS A 153 11.81 -9.92 15.54
CA LYS A 153 11.10 -9.07 16.53
C LYS A 153 11.55 -7.60 16.53
N SER A 154 12.73 -7.29 15.97
CA SER A 154 13.31 -5.95 15.90
C SER A 154 12.75 -5.08 14.77
N VAL A 155 11.95 -5.64 13.84
CA VAL A 155 11.35 -4.88 12.73
C VAL A 155 10.61 -3.61 13.19
N PRO A 156 9.72 -3.65 14.20
CA PRO A 156 9.02 -2.45 14.65
C PRO A 156 9.96 -1.35 15.18
N ASP A 157 11.04 -1.75 15.86
CA ASP A 157 12.01 -0.81 16.42
C ASP A 157 12.75 -0.09 15.29
N LEU A 158 13.27 -0.84 14.31
CA LEU A 158 14.00 -0.26 13.18
C LEU A 158 13.12 0.69 12.34
N ILE A 159 11.86 0.32 12.06
CA ILE A 159 10.91 1.23 11.37
C ILE A 159 10.78 2.52 12.19
N SER A 160 10.51 2.41 13.48
CA SER A 160 10.28 3.58 14.33
C SER A 160 11.52 4.48 14.48
N GLU A 161 12.73 3.92 14.40
CA GLU A 161 13.96 4.70 14.50
C GLU A 161 14.18 5.58 13.27
N ASN A 162 13.74 5.14 12.08
CA ASN A 162 14.03 5.79 10.80
C ASN A 162 12.83 6.55 10.19
N ILE A 163 11.62 6.38 10.73
CA ILE A 163 10.40 6.96 10.14
C ILE A 163 10.37 8.50 10.17
N ASP A 164 10.96 9.13 11.20
CA ASP A 164 11.01 10.59 11.32
C ASP A 164 11.86 11.21 10.20
N ASP A 165 12.97 10.58 9.85
CA ASP A 165 13.85 11.04 8.76
C ASP A 165 13.15 10.93 7.40
N CYS A 166 12.41 9.83 7.16
CA CYS A 166 11.60 9.66 5.95
C CYS A 166 10.55 10.78 5.81
N LEU A 167 9.90 11.16 6.92
CA LEU A 167 8.91 12.24 6.95
C LEU A 167 9.56 13.60 6.73
N ARG A 168 10.66 13.90 7.42
CA ARG A 168 11.37 15.18 7.29
C ARG A 168 11.78 15.42 5.84
N GLU A 169 12.37 14.42 5.20
CA GLU A 169 12.79 14.55 3.80
C GLU A 169 11.60 14.74 2.85
N ALA A 170 10.49 14.02 3.08
CA ALA A 170 9.29 14.15 2.26
C ALA A 170 8.63 15.53 2.43
N PHE A 171 8.47 16.01 3.67
CA PHE A 171 7.68 17.20 3.99
C PHE A 171 8.48 18.50 4.12
N GLU A 172 9.81 18.45 4.12
CA GLU A 172 10.68 19.64 4.13
C GLU A 172 10.31 20.65 3.02
N PRO A 173 10.13 20.24 1.74
CA PRO A 173 9.71 21.17 0.67
C PRO A 173 8.34 21.81 0.89
N LEU A 174 7.47 21.19 1.70
CA LEU A 174 6.13 21.68 2.03
C LEU A 174 6.11 22.52 3.33
N GLY A 175 7.22 22.57 4.07
CA GLY A 175 7.31 23.27 5.36
C GLY A 175 6.44 22.66 6.47
N ILE A 176 6.00 21.40 6.32
CA ILE A 176 5.18 20.70 7.31
C ILE A 176 6.11 19.93 8.25
N SER A 177 5.97 20.16 9.55
CA SER A 177 6.74 19.46 10.59
C SER A 177 5.89 18.94 11.75
N ASP A 178 4.60 19.28 11.81
CA ASP A 178 3.65 18.69 12.76
C ASP A 178 2.99 17.45 12.13
N TRP A 179 3.45 16.27 12.54
CA TRP A 179 2.94 14.99 12.07
C TRP A 179 1.47 14.70 12.46
N ASN A 180 0.89 15.47 13.39
CA ASN A 180 -0.53 15.39 13.72
C ASN A 180 -1.40 16.23 12.77
N SER A 181 -0.80 17.13 11.99
CA SER A 181 -1.50 17.99 11.03
C SER A 181 -1.73 17.33 9.66
N ILE A 182 -1.22 16.10 9.47
CA ILE A 182 -1.38 15.31 8.25
C ILE A 182 -2.22 14.05 8.53
N PHE A 183 -2.90 13.55 7.50
CA PHE A 183 -3.61 12.27 7.57
C PHE A 183 -2.69 11.10 7.22
N TRP A 184 -2.98 9.91 7.77
CA TRP A 184 -2.05 8.77 7.72
C TRP A 184 -2.67 7.53 7.08
N VAL A 185 -2.07 7.10 5.98
CA VAL A 185 -2.34 5.82 5.30
C VAL A 185 -1.14 4.91 5.51
N CYS A 186 -1.06 4.27 6.66
CA CYS A 186 0.09 3.42 6.99
C CYS A 186 -0.23 1.96 6.67
N HIS A 187 0.71 1.21 6.09
CA HIS A 187 0.55 -0.24 5.97
C HIS A 187 0.38 -0.87 7.36
N PRO A 188 -0.73 -1.57 7.65
CA PRO A 188 -0.99 -2.21 8.93
C PRO A 188 -0.25 -3.55 9.05
N GLY A 189 1.08 -3.52 8.96
CA GLY A 189 1.92 -4.72 8.97
C GLY A 189 1.83 -5.51 10.27
N GLY A 190 1.45 -4.86 11.36
CA GLY A 190 1.16 -5.48 12.64
C GLY A 190 0.98 -4.42 13.72
N ARG A 191 0.30 -4.79 14.80
CA ARG A 191 0.00 -3.87 15.91
C ARG A 191 1.27 -3.21 16.49
N ALA A 192 2.35 -3.98 16.64
CA ALA A 192 3.59 -3.48 17.22
C ALA A 192 4.24 -2.36 16.38
N ILE A 193 4.15 -2.44 15.04
CA ILE A 193 4.67 -1.41 14.14
C ILE A 193 3.90 -0.09 14.35
N LEU A 194 2.57 -0.16 14.34
CA LEU A 194 1.71 1.01 14.52
C LEU A 194 1.90 1.64 15.91
N ASP A 195 2.00 0.81 16.97
CA ASP A 195 2.23 1.28 18.34
C ASP A 195 3.58 2.00 18.47
N LYS A 196 4.64 1.48 17.85
CA LYS A 196 5.98 2.07 17.86
C LYS A 196 6.06 3.37 17.06
N ILE A 197 5.44 3.42 15.87
CA ILE A 197 5.34 4.65 15.06
C ILE A 197 4.59 5.73 15.84
N GLN A 198 3.43 5.40 16.40
CA GLN A 198 2.62 6.35 17.18
C GLN A 198 3.39 6.90 18.38
N ALA A 199 4.08 6.04 19.13
CA ALA A 199 4.87 6.46 20.29
C ALA A 199 6.07 7.33 19.90
N LYS A 200 6.82 6.95 18.86
CA LYS A 200 8.00 7.69 18.39
C LYS A 200 7.64 9.10 17.95
N LEU A 201 6.60 9.23 17.12
CA LEU A 201 6.20 10.48 16.50
C LEU A 201 5.19 11.27 17.35
N ARG A 202 4.76 10.70 18.49
CA ARG A 202 3.76 11.27 19.39
C ARG A 202 2.46 11.62 18.66
N LEU A 203 2.03 10.70 17.79
CA LEU A 203 0.77 10.86 17.05
C LEU A 203 -0.42 10.72 18.00
N GLN A 204 -1.48 11.49 17.73
CA GLN A 204 -2.75 11.27 18.40
C GLN A 204 -3.34 9.91 17.98
N PRO A 205 -4.10 9.24 18.86
CA PRO A 205 -4.77 7.97 18.53
C PRO A 205 -5.59 8.03 17.23
N GLU A 206 -6.16 9.20 16.95
CA GLU A 206 -6.99 9.47 15.77
C GLU A 206 -6.21 9.32 14.47
N ASN A 207 -4.92 9.69 14.42
CA ASN A 207 -4.12 9.63 13.19
C ASN A 207 -4.03 8.21 12.61
N LEU A 208 -3.91 7.18 13.46
CA LEU A 208 -3.81 5.78 13.01
C LEU A 208 -5.13 5.00 13.15
N ARG A 209 -6.24 5.68 13.46
CA ARG A 209 -7.55 5.03 13.71
C ARG A 209 -8.00 4.18 12.54
N VAL A 210 -8.04 4.74 11.33
CA VAL A 210 -8.48 4.03 10.11
C VAL A 210 -7.56 2.84 9.82
N THR A 211 -6.24 3.05 9.91
CA THR A 211 -5.26 1.98 9.69
C THR A 211 -5.48 0.80 10.65
N ARG A 212 -5.73 1.09 11.94
CA ARG A 212 -6.00 0.07 12.97
C ARG A 212 -7.33 -0.63 12.76
N GLN A 213 -8.35 0.08 12.30
CA GLN A 213 -9.66 -0.50 11.97
C GLN A 213 -9.52 -1.54 10.85
N VAL A 214 -8.85 -1.19 9.75
CA VAL A 214 -8.59 -2.12 8.64
C VAL A 214 -7.80 -3.34 9.11
N LEU A 215 -6.79 -3.16 9.97
CA LEU A 215 -6.07 -4.30 10.55
C LEU A 215 -6.98 -5.23 11.35
N ALA A 216 -7.88 -4.67 12.15
CA ALA A 216 -8.79 -5.43 13.00
C ALA A 216 -9.84 -6.20 12.19
N GLU A 217 -10.36 -5.60 11.12
CA GLU A 217 -11.44 -6.16 10.31
C GLU A 217 -10.95 -7.09 9.20
N ASN A 218 -9.76 -6.82 8.64
CA ASN A 218 -9.27 -7.50 7.44
C ASN A 218 -7.94 -8.22 7.62
N ARG A 219 -7.30 -8.11 8.79
CA ARG A 219 -5.94 -8.61 9.03
C ARG A 219 -4.92 -7.93 8.09
N ASN A 220 -3.71 -8.47 7.99
CA ASN A 220 -2.69 -8.00 7.06
C ASN A 220 -2.87 -8.66 5.68
N MET A 221 -3.51 -7.97 4.75
CA MET A 221 -3.65 -8.36 3.34
C MET A 221 -2.44 -7.93 2.47
N ALA A 222 -1.26 -7.80 3.08
CA ALA A 222 -0.02 -7.36 2.44
C ALA A 222 -0.18 -6.09 1.58
N SER A 223 0.15 -6.15 0.29
CA SER A 223 0.10 -5.02 -0.64
C SER A 223 -1.29 -4.37 -0.77
N VAL A 224 -2.36 -5.09 -0.43
CA VAL A 224 -3.75 -4.64 -0.56
C VAL A 224 -4.13 -3.62 0.52
N CYS A 225 -3.51 -3.68 1.70
CA CYS A 225 -4.00 -2.95 2.86
C CYS A 225 -4.07 -1.43 2.65
N VAL A 226 -3.10 -0.82 1.97
CA VAL A 226 -3.12 0.63 1.75
C VAL A 226 -4.35 1.09 0.97
N PHE A 227 -4.84 0.28 0.02
CA PHE A 227 -6.08 0.57 -0.71
C PHE A 227 -7.30 0.54 0.22
N PHE A 228 -7.36 -0.43 1.13
CA PHE A 228 -8.45 -0.50 2.12
C PHE A 228 -8.40 0.67 3.10
N VAL A 229 -7.22 1.08 3.54
CA VAL A 229 -7.06 2.25 4.41
C VAL A 229 -7.49 3.53 3.70
N MET A 230 -7.09 3.73 2.44
CA MET A 230 -7.54 4.87 1.63
C MET A 230 -9.06 4.87 1.40
N ASP A 231 -9.63 3.71 1.11
CA ASP A 231 -11.07 3.56 0.85
C ASP A 231 -11.92 3.78 2.12
N GLU A 232 -11.49 3.23 3.25
CA GLU A 232 -12.16 3.46 4.53
C GLU A 232 -12.02 4.92 4.98
N MET A 233 -10.86 5.53 4.78
CA MET A 233 -10.63 6.93 5.11
C MET A 233 -11.57 7.88 4.36
N ARG A 234 -11.70 7.73 3.04
CA ARG A 234 -12.60 8.58 2.25
C ARG A 234 -14.08 8.35 2.63
N LYS A 235 -14.47 7.10 2.94
CA LYS A 235 -15.85 6.76 3.33
C LYS A 235 -16.19 7.35 4.69
N SER A 236 -15.34 7.10 5.69
CA SER A 236 -15.45 7.69 7.03
C SER A 236 -15.48 9.22 6.97
N SER A 237 -14.68 9.85 6.11
CA SER A 237 -14.68 11.31 5.96
C SER A 237 -16.00 11.83 5.38
N ALA A 238 -16.56 11.15 4.38
CA ALA A 238 -17.86 11.49 3.79
C ALA A 238 -19.02 11.31 4.80
N ASP A 239 -19.04 10.18 5.52
CA ASP A 239 -20.08 9.89 6.53
C ASP A 239 -20.09 10.91 7.67
N ARG A 240 -18.90 11.36 8.07
CA ARG A 240 -18.71 12.41 9.08
C ARG A 240 -18.85 13.83 8.51
N ARG A 241 -19.12 13.98 7.22
CA ARG A 241 -19.25 15.27 6.50
C ARG A 241 -18.05 16.18 6.71
N LEU A 242 -16.86 15.60 6.69
CA LEU A 242 -15.61 16.36 6.79
C LEU A 242 -15.34 17.12 5.50
N LYS A 243 -14.48 18.13 5.58
CA LYS A 243 -14.20 19.03 4.46
C LYS A 243 -13.43 18.38 3.32
N THR A 244 -12.68 17.32 3.61
CA THR A 244 -11.81 16.64 2.65
C THR A 244 -11.91 15.13 2.77
N THR A 245 -11.45 14.41 1.75
CA THR A 245 -11.34 12.93 1.77
C THR A 245 -10.33 12.39 2.79
N GLY A 246 -9.41 13.22 3.27
CA GLY A 246 -8.34 12.88 4.21
C GLY A 246 -8.61 13.32 5.65
N GLU A 247 -9.76 12.92 6.21
CA GLU A 247 -10.17 13.26 7.58
C GLU A 247 -10.26 14.77 7.88
N GLY A 248 -10.53 15.59 6.87
CA GLY A 248 -10.59 17.06 6.99
C GLY A 248 -9.23 17.76 6.95
N LEU A 249 -8.15 17.01 6.73
CA LEU A 249 -6.77 17.50 6.55
C LEU A 249 -6.42 17.53 5.05
N GLU A 250 -5.55 18.46 4.66
CA GLU A 250 -5.15 18.66 3.25
C GLU A 250 -4.07 17.69 2.79
N TRP A 251 -3.02 17.52 3.59
CA TRP A 251 -1.86 16.69 3.26
C TRP A 251 -1.85 15.40 4.06
N GLY A 252 -1.35 14.34 3.45
CA GLY A 252 -1.24 13.04 4.06
C GLY A 252 -0.04 12.26 3.54
N VAL A 253 0.23 11.15 4.21
CA VAL A 253 1.33 10.25 3.89
C VAL A 253 0.83 8.82 3.71
N VAL A 254 1.32 8.16 2.66
CA VAL A 254 1.20 6.70 2.49
C VAL A 254 2.54 6.05 2.84
N PHE A 255 2.52 5.06 3.73
CA PHE A 255 3.67 4.24 4.05
C PHE A 255 3.46 2.78 3.67
N GLY A 256 4.44 2.20 2.98
CA GLY A 256 4.59 0.77 2.80
C GLY A 256 5.89 0.25 3.41
N PHE A 257 5.87 -0.98 3.91
CA PHE A 257 7.04 -1.63 4.54
C PHE A 257 7.24 -3.04 3.94
N GLU A 258 8.45 -3.40 3.53
CA GLU A 258 8.77 -4.70 2.89
C GLU A 258 10.13 -5.25 3.31
N PRO A 259 10.37 -6.57 3.17
CA PRO A 259 11.71 -7.13 3.03
C PRO A 259 12.76 -6.19 2.41
N GLY A 260 13.91 -6.12 3.05
CA GLY A 260 14.92 -5.11 2.76
C GLY A 260 15.69 -4.81 4.02
N LEU A 261 15.13 -4.09 5.00
CA LEU A 261 13.80 -3.49 5.15
C LEU A 261 13.65 -2.21 4.33
N THR A 262 12.64 -2.16 3.47
CA THR A 262 12.36 -1.04 2.57
C THR A 262 11.15 -0.25 3.06
N VAL A 263 11.21 1.08 2.94
CA VAL A 263 10.11 2.00 3.21
C VAL A 263 9.74 2.75 1.93
N GLU A 264 8.50 2.61 1.47
CA GLU A 264 7.93 3.56 0.49
C GLU A 264 7.20 4.67 1.22
N THR A 265 7.45 5.90 0.80
CA THR A 265 6.84 7.12 1.32
C THR A 265 6.21 7.86 0.17
N LEU A 266 4.89 8.05 0.20
CA LEU A 266 4.19 8.90 -0.77
C LEU A 266 3.52 10.05 -0.05
N ILE A 267 3.66 11.25 -0.58
CA ILE A 267 2.87 12.41 -0.17
C ILE A 267 1.62 12.44 -1.03
N ILE A 268 0.47 12.49 -0.37
CA ILE A 268 -0.82 12.57 -1.01
C ILE A 268 -1.60 13.78 -0.51
N ARG A 269 -2.43 14.35 -1.38
CA ARG A 269 -3.32 15.46 -1.05
C ARG A 269 -4.76 14.99 -1.12
N SER A 270 -5.58 15.42 -0.18
CA SER A 270 -7.02 15.18 -0.20
C SER A 270 -7.74 16.20 -1.10
N VAL A 271 -8.96 15.88 -1.49
CA VAL A 271 -9.86 16.77 -2.25
C VAL A 271 -11.09 17.16 -1.44
#